data_AF-A0A957QC90-F1
#
_entry.id   AF-A0A957QC90-F1
#
_cell.length_a   1.000
_cell.length_b   1.000
_cell.length_c   1.000
_cell.angle_alpha   90.00
_cell.angle_beta   90.00
_cell.angle_gamma   90.00
#
_symmetry.space_group_name_H-M   'P 1'
#
loop_
_entity.id
_entity.type
_entity.pdbx_description
1 polymer ?
#
loop_
_entity_poly.entity_id
_entity_poly.type
_entity_poly.pdbx_seq_one_letter_code
_entity_poly.pdbx_strand_id
1 'polypeptide(L)'
;MTSLSQELSEVREILSGVTAELHPALSEFIKDEIRRHTSMRLGAIVLAAAFPAEDSPTQREKRVNLAAALELLTVALEIHKLLLLSAGARDSVDRALAGGTVLAGDYCFSRAAALAARTEHPQVIAIFAELLQQLSEGNLRRLFAETDEPFNEEEVLYRSATHAGTTLAGLPEPQIAATLAWISDGQNRVEGSDLVVFQRGRWGEIMRNS
;
A
#
# COMPACT_ATOMS: atom_id res chain seq x y z
N MET A 1 -4.56 24.21 -5.40
CA MET A 1 -3.78 23.02 -5.03
C MET A 1 -4.57 22.26 -3.98
N THR A 2 -4.88 20.99 -4.21
CA THR A 2 -5.55 20.12 -3.23
C THR A 2 -4.58 19.79 -2.10
N SER A 3 -5.09 19.69 -0.87
CA SER A 3 -4.25 19.33 0.29
C SER A 3 -4.05 17.82 0.36
N LEU A 4 -2.96 17.36 1.00
CA LEU A 4 -2.73 15.94 1.25
C LEU A 4 -3.88 15.34 2.07
N SER A 5 -4.41 16.10 3.04
CA SER A 5 -5.56 15.69 3.85
C SER A 5 -6.82 15.42 3.00
N GLN A 6 -7.06 16.23 1.97
CA GLN A 6 -8.18 16.03 1.06
C GLN A 6 -8.00 14.76 0.21
N GLU A 7 -6.79 14.52 -0.31
CA GLU A 7 -6.50 13.30 -1.08
C GLU A 7 -6.54 12.04 -0.22
N LEU A 8 -6.09 12.10 1.03
CA LEU A 8 -6.26 11.01 1.98
C LEU A 8 -7.73 10.73 2.31
N SER A 9 -8.59 11.76 2.30
CA SER A 9 -10.04 11.55 2.39
C SER A 9 -10.56 10.75 1.20
N GLU A 10 -10.14 11.11 -0.01
CA GLU A 10 -10.53 10.40 -1.24
C GLU A 10 -10.02 8.94 -1.24
N VAL A 11 -8.80 8.70 -0.74
CA VAL A 11 -8.29 7.33 -0.53
C VAL A 11 -9.20 6.55 0.41
N ARG A 12 -9.60 7.14 1.56
CA ARG A 12 -10.53 6.50 2.51
C ARG A 12 -11.90 6.21 1.88
N GLU A 13 -12.41 7.14 1.09
CA GLU A 13 -13.68 6.96 0.38
C GLU A 13 -13.61 5.78 -0.58
N ILE A 14 -12.53 5.67 -1.37
CA ILE A 14 -12.29 4.51 -2.24
C ILE A 14 -12.26 3.21 -1.42
N LEU A 15 -11.46 3.16 -0.33
CA LEU A 15 -11.37 1.97 0.52
C LEU A 15 -12.73 1.59 1.13
N SER A 16 -13.53 2.56 1.55
CA SER A 16 -14.87 2.28 2.07
C SER A 16 -15.82 1.71 1.00
N GLY A 17 -15.67 2.17 -0.24
CA GLY A 17 -16.47 1.74 -1.38
C GLY A 17 -16.07 0.39 -1.97
N VAL A 18 -14.90 -0.16 -1.63
CA VAL A 18 -14.46 -1.44 -2.22
C VAL A 18 -15.30 -2.62 -1.82
N THR A 19 -16.13 -2.52 -0.78
CA THR A 19 -16.97 -3.64 -0.30
C THR A 19 -18.44 -3.53 -0.67
N ALA A 20 -18.82 -2.52 -1.48
CA ALA A 20 -20.23 -2.16 -1.72
C ALA A 20 -21.06 -3.27 -2.38
N GLU A 21 -20.42 -4.14 -3.17
CA GLU A 21 -21.08 -5.21 -3.94
C GLU A 21 -21.04 -6.58 -3.21
N LEU A 22 -20.46 -6.63 -2.01
CA LEU A 22 -20.30 -7.88 -1.27
C LEU A 22 -21.53 -8.23 -0.45
N HIS A 23 -21.65 -9.52 -0.12
CA HIS A 23 -22.57 -9.99 0.90
C HIS A 23 -22.32 -9.24 2.23
N PRO A 24 -23.37 -8.81 2.98
CA PRO A 24 -23.22 -7.94 4.15
C PRO A 24 -22.20 -8.43 5.19
N ALA A 25 -22.21 -9.72 5.51
CA ALA A 25 -21.27 -10.29 6.49
C ALA A 25 -19.80 -10.17 6.06
N LEU A 26 -19.51 -10.36 4.76
CA LEU A 26 -18.16 -10.25 4.23
C LEU A 26 -17.76 -8.77 4.07
N SER A 27 -18.72 -7.92 3.70
CA SER A 27 -18.53 -6.47 3.64
C SER A 27 -18.14 -5.92 5.02
N GLU A 28 -18.86 -6.27 6.07
CA GLU A 28 -18.54 -5.83 7.44
C GLU A 28 -17.20 -6.38 7.93
N PHE A 29 -16.89 -7.65 7.67
CA PHE A 29 -15.59 -8.22 7.99
C PHE A 29 -14.44 -7.43 7.34
N ILE A 30 -14.50 -7.16 6.03
CA ILE A 30 -13.44 -6.42 5.34
C ILE A 30 -13.37 -4.96 5.81
N LYS A 31 -14.51 -4.29 6.06
CA LYS A 31 -14.52 -2.93 6.63
C LYS A 31 -13.85 -2.88 7.99
N ASP A 32 -14.06 -3.89 8.81
CA ASP A 32 -13.38 -4.05 10.09
C ASP A 32 -11.87 -4.13 9.93
N GLU A 33 -11.39 -4.96 9.00
CA GLU A 33 -9.95 -5.10 8.75
C GLU A 33 -9.35 -3.82 8.17
N ILE A 34 -10.05 -3.12 7.26
CA ILE A 34 -9.64 -1.79 6.78
C ILE A 34 -9.48 -0.82 7.97
N ARG A 35 -10.45 -0.78 8.88
CA ARG A 35 -10.36 0.13 10.04
C ARG A 35 -9.21 -0.21 10.99
N ARG A 36 -8.86 -1.48 11.14
CA ARG A 36 -7.80 -1.93 12.05
C ARG A 36 -6.39 -1.80 11.46
N HIS A 37 -6.23 -2.07 10.18
CA HIS A 37 -4.91 -2.26 9.56
C HIS A 37 -4.47 -1.09 8.68
N THR A 38 -5.38 -0.19 8.32
CA THR A 38 -5.05 0.94 7.47
C THR A 38 -4.60 2.15 8.30
N SER A 39 -3.29 2.41 8.31
CA SER A 39 -2.70 3.59 8.95
C SER A 39 -2.67 4.84 8.05
N MET A 40 -3.03 4.69 6.77
CA MET A 40 -2.92 5.74 5.73
C MET A 40 -1.47 6.17 5.43
N ARG A 41 -0.46 5.54 6.03
CA ARG A 41 0.96 5.91 5.83
C ARG A 41 1.43 5.62 4.42
N LEU A 42 1.07 4.47 3.84
CA LEU A 42 1.45 4.13 2.47
C LEU A 42 0.75 5.04 1.47
N GLY A 43 -0.54 5.29 1.70
CA GLY A 43 -1.30 6.22 0.90
C GLY A 43 -0.67 7.60 0.92
N ALA A 44 -0.24 8.07 2.10
CA ALA A 44 0.43 9.36 2.22
C ALA A 44 1.79 9.39 1.51
N ILE A 45 2.62 8.35 1.67
CA ILE A 45 3.90 8.19 0.95
C ILE A 45 3.69 8.28 -0.56
N VAL A 46 2.72 7.52 -1.10
CA VAL A 46 2.38 7.56 -2.54
C VAL A 46 1.93 8.96 -2.96
N LEU A 47 1.00 9.57 -2.23
CA LEU A 47 0.45 10.88 -2.58
C LEU A 47 1.50 12.00 -2.54
N ALA A 48 2.53 11.86 -1.69
CA ALA A 48 3.64 12.79 -1.65
C ALA A 48 4.68 12.51 -2.75
N ALA A 49 5.01 11.23 -3.00
CA ALA A 49 5.97 10.82 -4.04
C ALA A 49 5.44 11.02 -5.47
N ALA A 50 4.13 10.85 -5.68
CA ALA A 50 3.46 10.97 -6.96
C ALA A 50 2.97 12.39 -7.29
N PHE A 51 3.32 13.39 -6.49
CA PHE A 51 2.87 14.75 -6.73
C PHE A 51 3.65 15.38 -7.89
N PRO A 52 2.99 15.73 -9.01
CA PRO A 52 3.69 16.23 -10.19
C PRO A 52 4.06 17.71 -10.06
N ALA A 53 4.96 18.19 -10.92
CA ALA A 53 5.29 19.61 -11.02
C ALA A 53 4.10 20.45 -11.52
N GLU A 54 3.35 19.91 -12.48
CA GLU A 54 2.08 20.46 -12.98
C GLU A 54 0.98 19.46 -12.66
N ASP A 55 -0.01 19.89 -11.88
CA ASP A 55 -1.07 19.03 -11.38
C ASP A 55 -2.37 19.17 -12.17
N SER A 56 -3.01 18.03 -12.45
CA SER A 56 -4.29 17.92 -13.14
C SER A 56 -5.23 16.96 -12.42
N PRO A 57 -6.56 17.09 -12.60
CA PRO A 57 -7.52 16.16 -12.03
C PRO A 57 -7.25 14.70 -12.40
N THR A 58 -6.78 14.43 -13.62
CA THR A 58 -6.45 13.07 -14.07
C THR A 58 -5.20 12.52 -13.37
N GLN A 59 -4.13 13.31 -13.24
CA GLN A 59 -2.95 12.89 -12.46
C GLN A 59 -3.31 12.65 -10.99
N ARG A 60 -4.26 13.43 -10.46
CA ARG A 60 -4.80 13.28 -9.11
C ARG A 60 -5.53 11.96 -8.92
N GLU A 61 -6.46 11.67 -9.80
CA GLU A 61 -7.19 10.41 -9.78
C GLU A 61 -6.22 9.21 -9.83
N LYS A 62 -5.19 9.26 -10.69
CA LYS A 62 -4.17 8.20 -10.80
C LYS A 62 -3.40 7.98 -9.51
N ARG A 63 -2.89 9.04 -8.86
CA ARG A 63 -2.15 8.89 -7.59
C ARG A 63 -3.04 8.48 -6.42
N VAL A 64 -4.30 8.93 -6.38
CA VAL A 64 -5.28 8.51 -5.37
C VAL A 64 -5.62 7.03 -5.53
N ASN A 65 -5.82 6.55 -6.77
CA ASN A 65 -6.01 5.13 -7.05
C ASN A 65 -4.78 4.30 -6.64
N LEU A 66 -3.56 4.75 -6.96
CA LEU A 66 -2.33 4.05 -6.54
C LEU A 66 -2.19 4.00 -5.00
N ALA A 67 -2.48 5.10 -4.32
CA ALA A 67 -2.45 5.17 -2.86
C ALA A 67 -3.44 4.20 -2.22
N ALA A 68 -4.68 4.15 -2.74
CA ALA A 68 -5.69 3.20 -2.30
C ALA A 68 -5.31 1.75 -2.63
N ALA A 69 -4.65 1.48 -3.77
CA ALA A 69 -4.17 0.16 -4.13
C ALA A 69 -3.19 -0.41 -3.09
N LEU A 70 -2.21 0.40 -2.66
CA LEU A 70 -1.20 -0.06 -1.69
C LEU A 70 -1.75 -0.20 -0.27
N GLU A 71 -2.65 0.68 0.16
CA GLU A 71 -3.34 0.50 1.45
C GLU A 71 -4.26 -0.73 1.44
N LEU A 72 -4.91 -1.04 0.32
CA LEU A 72 -5.76 -2.23 0.24
C LEU A 72 -4.93 -3.52 0.13
N LEU A 73 -3.73 -3.45 -0.47
CA LEU A 73 -2.78 -4.56 -0.50
C LEU A 73 -2.35 -4.96 0.92
N THR A 74 -2.07 -4.00 1.82
CA THR A 74 -1.72 -4.35 3.20
C THR A 74 -2.89 -4.99 3.94
N VAL A 75 -4.11 -4.50 3.74
CA VAL A 75 -5.32 -5.16 4.29
C VAL A 75 -5.45 -6.60 3.78
N ALA A 76 -5.22 -6.85 2.49
CA ALA A 76 -5.25 -8.20 1.93
C ALA A 76 -4.22 -9.13 2.59
N LEU A 77 -3.00 -8.63 2.80
CA LEU A 77 -1.92 -9.38 3.46
C LEU A 77 -2.25 -9.69 4.92
N GLU A 78 -2.79 -8.73 5.66
CA GLU A 78 -3.19 -8.94 7.06
C GLU A 78 -4.33 -9.96 7.17
N ILE A 79 -5.33 -9.90 6.28
CA ILE A 79 -6.38 -10.93 6.20
C ILE A 79 -5.77 -12.31 5.96
N HIS A 80 -4.83 -12.45 5.01
CA HIS A 80 -4.15 -13.73 4.77
C HIS A 80 -3.33 -14.20 5.96
N LYS A 81 -2.70 -13.31 6.73
CA LYS A 81 -1.97 -13.65 7.96
C LYS A 81 -2.88 -14.21 9.06
N LEU A 82 -4.18 -13.86 9.09
CA LEU A 82 -5.14 -14.47 10.02
C LEU A 82 -5.30 -15.99 9.80
N LEU A 83 -5.06 -16.48 8.59
CA LEU A 83 -5.05 -17.92 8.29
C LEU A 83 -3.91 -18.65 8.99
N LEU A 84 -2.77 -17.98 9.16
CA LEU A 84 -1.59 -18.54 9.82
C LEU A 84 -1.86 -18.76 11.32
N LEU A 85 -2.67 -17.88 11.93
CA LEU A 85 -3.17 -18.06 13.31
C LEU A 85 -4.16 -19.23 13.42
N SER A 86 -4.76 -19.64 12.30
CA SER A 86 -5.75 -20.73 12.19
C SER A 86 -5.10 -22.06 11.78
N ALA A 87 -3.77 -22.13 11.70
CA ALA A 87 -2.99 -23.32 11.34
C ALA A 87 -3.15 -24.41 12.42
N GLY A 88 -4.28 -25.11 12.37
CA GLY A 88 -4.73 -26.03 13.40
C GLY A 88 -6.23 -26.32 13.39
N ALA A 89 -7.01 -25.66 12.54
CA ALA A 89 -8.45 -25.88 12.33
C ALA A 89 -8.81 -27.37 12.20
N ARG A 90 -9.46 -27.94 13.23
CA ARG A 90 -9.80 -29.38 13.28
C ARG A 90 -11.23 -29.65 12.86
N ASP A 91 -12.13 -28.70 13.08
CA ASP A 91 -13.56 -28.88 12.86
C ASP A 91 -14.08 -28.13 11.61
N SER A 92 -15.28 -28.50 11.17
CA SER A 92 -15.87 -28.00 9.92
C SER A 92 -16.14 -26.49 9.92
N VAL A 93 -16.44 -25.92 11.09
CA VAL A 93 -16.63 -24.48 11.30
C VAL A 93 -15.33 -23.72 11.11
N ASP A 94 -14.23 -24.21 11.68
CA ASP A 94 -12.90 -23.58 11.54
C ASP A 94 -12.42 -23.60 10.08
N ARG A 95 -12.73 -24.68 9.34
CA ARG A 95 -12.42 -24.77 7.90
C ARG A 95 -13.24 -23.80 7.05
N ALA A 96 -14.52 -23.61 7.36
CA ALA A 96 -15.36 -22.63 6.66
C ALA A 96 -14.88 -21.20 6.92
N LEU A 97 -14.46 -20.90 8.15
CA LEU A 97 -13.88 -19.62 8.52
C LEU A 97 -12.54 -19.39 7.79
N ALA A 98 -11.65 -20.39 7.77
CA ALA A 98 -10.41 -20.32 7.00
C ALA A 98 -10.67 -20.11 5.50
N GLY A 99 -11.63 -20.83 4.91
CA GLY A 99 -12.02 -20.64 3.51
C GLY A 99 -12.56 -19.22 3.23
N GLY A 100 -13.36 -18.67 4.14
CA GLY A 100 -13.87 -17.30 4.06
C GLY A 100 -12.76 -16.26 4.11
N THR A 101 -11.76 -16.45 4.96
CA THR A 101 -10.60 -15.55 5.09
C THR A 101 -9.70 -15.58 3.84
N VAL A 102 -9.46 -16.73 3.22
CA VAL A 102 -8.74 -16.82 1.94
C VAL A 102 -9.45 -15.97 0.88
N LEU A 103 -10.75 -16.21 0.68
CA LEU A 103 -11.54 -15.50 -0.32
C LEU A 103 -11.65 -14.01 -0.04
N ALA A 104 -11.72 -13.60 1.23
CA ALA A 104 -11.72 -12.19 1.62
C ALA A 104 -10.41 -11.49 1.23
N GLY A 105 -9.27 -12.15 1.46
CA GLY A 105 -7.98 -11.58 1.06
C GLY A 105 -7.79 -11.57 -0.45
N ASP A 106 -8.20 -12.64 -1.16
CA ASP A 106 -8.18 -12.69 -2.63
C ASP A 106 -9.06 -11.58 -3.24
N TYR A 107 -10.21 -11.32 -2.62
CA TYR A 107 -11.06 -10.20 -2.99
C TYR A 107 -10.33 -8.87 -2.84
N CYS A 108 -9.80 -8.57 -1.64
CA CYS A 108 -9.07 -7.32 -1.39
C CYS A 108 -7.87 -7.16 -2.34
N PHE A 109 -7.11 -8.23 -2.57
CA PHE A 109 -6.04 -8.27 -3.55
C PHE A 109 -6.54 -7.89 -4.95
N SER A 110 -7.61 -8.53 -5.42
CA SER A 110 -8.12 -8.29 -6.78
C SER A 110 -8.55 -6.83 -6.96
N ARG A 111 -9.13 -6.24 -5.91
CA ARG A 111 -9.50 -4.82 -5.85
C ARG A 111 -8.28 -3.92 -5.83
N ALA A 112 -7.23 -4.27 -5.09
CA ALA A 112 -5.97 -3.54 -5.06
C ALA A 112 -5.29 -3.53 -6.44
N ALA A 113 -5.21 -4.68 -7.11
CA ALA A 113 -4.69 -4.80 -8.46
C ALA A 113 -5.48 -3.98 -9.47
N ALA A 114 -6.82 -3.99 -9.37
CA ALA A 114 -7.68 -3.16 -10.22
C ALA A 114 -7.44 -1.65 -10.01
N LEU A 115 -7.21 -1.21 -8.76
CA LEU A 115 -6.86 0.17 -8.45
C LEU A 115 -5.48 0.55 -9.00
N ALA A 116 -4.48 -0.33 -8.87
CA ALA A 116 -3.16 -0.12 -9.47
C ALA A 116 -3.24 -0.01 -11.01
N ALA A 117 -4.08 -0.82 -11.65
CA ALA A 117 -4.30 -0.77 -13.09
C ALA A 117 -4.93 0.56 -13.57
N ARG A 118 -5.74 1.23 -12.74
CA ARG A 118 -6.33 2.56 -13.04
C ARG A 118 -5.32 3.69 -13.11
N THR A 119 -4.05 3.44 -12.72
CA THR A 119 -2.96 4.39 -13.02
C THR A 119 -2.70 4.48 -14.52
N GLU A 120 -3.08 3.45 -15.29
CA GLU A 120 -2.78 3.29 -16.71
C GLU A 120 -1.28 3.44 -17.01
N HIS A 121 -0.43 3.07 -16.06
CA HIS A 121 1.02 3.23 -16.14
C HIS A 121 1.69 1.85 -16.02
N PRO A 122 2.10 1.21 -17.14
CA PRO A 122 2.59 -0.16 -17.13
C PRO A 122 3.74 -0.43 -16.14
N GLN A 123 4.67 0.51 -15.99
CA GLN A 123 5.77 0.38 -15.03
C GLN A 123 5.29 0.41 -13.57
N VAL A 124 4.24 1.17 -13.25
CA VAL A 124 3.66 1.20 -11.89
C VAL A 124 2.96 -0.11 -11.58
N ILE A 125 2.28 -0.69 -12.57
CA ILE A 125 1.66 -2.01 -12.46
C ILE A 125 2.73 -3.09 -12.24
N ALA A 126 3.86 -3.01 -12.95
CA ALA A 126 4.99 -3.91 -12.75
C ALA A 126 5.56 -3.79 -11.32
N ILE A 127 5.80 -2.57 -10.83
CA ILE A 127 6.26 -2.33 -9.46
C ILE A 127 5.28 -2.90 -8.43
N PHE A 128 3.96 -2.74 -8.64
CA PHE A 128 2.94 -3.30 -7.76
C PHE A 128 3.01 -4.85 -7.73
N ALA A 129 3.16 -5.48 -8.89
CA ALA A 129 3.27 -6.94 -8.99
C ALA A 129 4.56 -7.47 -8.34
N GLU A 130 5.69 -6.78 -8.54
CA GLU A 130 6.96 -7.11 -7.90
C GLU A 130 6.91 -6.96 -6.37
N LEU A 131 6.31 -5.88 -5.88
CA LEU A 131 6.08 -5.67 -4.45
C LEU A 131 5.31 -6.85 -3.86
N LEU A 132 4.18 -7.19 -4.47
CA LEU A 132 3.36 -8.30 -4.03
C LEU A 132 4.15 -9.62 -3.99
N GLN A 133 4.94 -9.90 -5.04
CA GLN A 133 5.76 -11.11 -5.10
C GLN A 133 6.74 -11.14 -3.93
N GLN A 134 7.47 -10.04 -3.69
CA GLN A 134 8.43 -9.92 -2.60
C GLN A 134 7.76 -10.11 -1.22
N LEU A 135 6.58 -9.52 -1.01
CA LEU A 135 5.82 -9.66 0.23
C LEU A 135 5.35 -11.10 0.45
N SER A 136 4.87 -11.76 -0.60
CA SER A 136 4.42 -13.14 -0.54
C SER A 136 5.57 -14.10 -0.25
N GLU A 137 6.69 -13.96 -0.97
CA GLU A 137 7.90 -14.75 -0.77
C GLU A 137 8.51 -14.53 0.62
N GLY A 138 8.55 -13.28 1.10
CA GLY A 138 9.02 -12.94 2.44
C GLY A 138 8.16 -13.57 3.54
N ASN A 139 6.83 -13.47 3.42
CA ASN A 139 5.91 -14.09 4.38
C ASN A 139 5.95 -15.62 4.34
N LEU A 140 6.08 -16.24 3.17
CA LEU A 140 6.25 -17.69 3.03
C LEU A 140 7.56 -18.18 3.65
N ARG A 141 8.68 -17.45 3.46
CA ARG A 141 9.95 -17.77 4.11
C ARG A 141 9.82 -17.73 5.64
N ARG A 142 9.20 -16.70 6.19
CA ARG A 142 8.94 -16.59 7.64
C ARG A 142 8.07 -17.73 8.19
N LEU A 143 7.14 -18.24 7.37
CA LEU A 143 6.23 -19.31 7.78
C LEU A 143 6.92 -20.69 7.78
N PHE A 144 7.75 -20.96 6.77
CA PHE A 144 8.27 -22.31 6.52
C PHE A 144 9.74 -22.52 6.89
N ALA A 145 10.51 -21.45 7.13
CA ALA A 145 11.93 -21.57 7.35
C ALA A 145 12.31 -21.23 8.80
N GLU A 146 13.19 -22.04 9.39
CA GLU A 146 13.93 -21.71 10.62
C GLU A 146 15.10 -20.75 10.29
N THR A 147 14.87 -19.72 9.46
CA THR A 147 15.93 -18.73 9.17
C THR A 147 15.78 -17.52 10.08
N ASP A 148 16.92 -17.06 10.61
CA ASP A 148 17.03 -15.77 11.31
C ASP A 148 17.16 -14.58 10.32
N GLU A 149 16.95 -14.79 9.01
CA GLU A 149 17.10 -13.71 8.04
C GLU A 149 15.99 -12.68 8.23
N PRO A 150 16.31 -11.43 8.61
CA PRO A 150 15.29 -10.44 8.91
C PRO A 150 14.57 -10.02 7.64
N PHE A 151 13.28 -10.35 7.53
CA PHE A 151 12.41 -9.81 6.49
C PHE A 151 11.72 -8.53 7.01
N ASN A 152 12.21 -7.38 6.55
CA ASN A 152 11.64 -6.08 6.89
C ASN A 152 10.50 -5.70 5.92
N GLU A 153 9.29 -6.12 6.25
CA GLU A 153 8.10 -5.88 5.43
C GLU A 153 7.81 -4.38 5.21
N GLU A 154 8.03 -3.56 6.24
CA GLU A 154 7.77 -2.11 6.20
C GLU A 154 8.70 -1.41 5.21
N GLU A 155 9.99 -1.76 5.21
CA GLU A 155 10.97 -1.23 4.28
C GLU A 155 10.61 -1.57 2.82
N VAL A 156 10.24 -2.83 2.56
CA VAL A 156 9.80 -3.29 1.23
C VAL A 156 8.59 -2.50 0.75
N LEU A 157 7.60 -2.30 1.62
CA LEU A 157 6.40 -1.52 1.33
C LEU A 157 6.73 -0.04 1.05
N TYR A 158 7.50 0.62 1.92
CA TYR A 158 7.83 2.05 1.77
C TYR A 158 8.70 2.33 0.56
N ARG A 159 9.69 1.48 0.30
CA ARG A 159 10.54 1.58 -0.88
C ARG A 159 9.71 1.44 -2.15
N SER A 160 8.83 0.45 -2.21
CA SER A 160 7.99 0.22 -3.40
C SER A 160 6.90 1.27 -3.58
N ALA A 161 6.29 1.75 -2.50
CA ALA A 161 5.32 2.85 -2.54
C ALA A 161 5.96 4.13 -3.09
N THR A 162 7.19 4.41 -2.66
CA THR A 162 7.96 5.54 -3.16
C THR A 162 8.35 5.36 -4.62
N HIS A 163 8.85 4.18 -4.99
CA HIS A 163 9.22 3.87 -6.36
C HIS A 163 8.02 4.03 -7.29
N ALA A 164 6.88 3.41 -6.96
CA ALA A 164 5.65 3.52 -7.73
C ALA A 164 5.18 4.98 -7.82
N GLY A 165 5.26 5.75 -6.73
CA GLY A 165 4.88 7.16 -6.72
C GLY A 165 5.76 8.03 -7.61
N THR A 166 7.09 7.94 -7.46
CA THR A 166 8.03 8.75 -8.26
C THR A 166 8.01 8.35 -9.74
N THR A 167 7.83 7.06 -10.05
CA THR A 167 7.59 6.58 -11.41
C THR A 167 6.29 7.16 -11.97
N LEU A 168 5.20 7.18 -11.20
CA LEU A 168 3.92 7.76 -11.63
C LEU A 168 4.02 9.28 -11.86
N ALA A 169 4.83 9.99 -11.08
CA ALA A 169 5.12 11.41 -11.27
C ALA A 169 5.99 11.69 -12.51
N GLY A 170 6.54 10.66 -13.16
CA GLY A 170 7.41 10.79 -14.32
C GLY A 170 8.80 11.35 -13.97
N LEU A 171 9.29 11.10 -12.75
CA LEU A 171 10.63 11.53 -12.38
C LEU A 171 11.71 10.76 -13.20
N PRO A 172 12.81 11.42 -13.59
CA PRO A 172 13.94 10.75 -14.22
C PRO A 172 14.58 9.71 -13.29
N GLU A 173 15.12 8.63 -13.86
CA GLU A 173 15.77 7.53 -13.12
C GLU A 173 16.80 7.99 -12.06
N PRO A 174 17.68 8.98 -12.32
CA PRO A 174 18.61 9.46 -11.30
C PRO A 174 17.91 10.08 -10.07
N GLN A 175 16.76 10.71 -10.27
CA GLN A 175 15.97 11.30 -9.19
C GLN A 175 15.23 10.21 -8.41
N ILE A 176 14.66 9.22 -9.09
CA ILE A 176 14.06 8.04 -8.47
C ILE A 176 15.09 7.33 -7.58
N ALA A 177 16.27 7.03 -8.12
CA ALA A 177 17.34 6.37 -7.38
C ALA A 177 17.77 7.16 -6.14
N ALA A 178 17.89 8.48 -6.26
CA ALA A 178 18.22 9.35 -5.12
C ALA A 178 17.13 9.32 -4.03
N THR A 179 15.84 9.35 -4.41
CA THR A 179 14.73 9.25 -3.45
C THR A 179 14.70 7.89 -2.75
N LEU A 180 14.94 6.79 -3.47
CA LEU A 180 14.95 5.45 -2.89
C LEU A 180 16.15 5.25 -1.95
N ALA A 181 17.33 5.76 -2.30
CA ALA A 181 18.49 5.74 -1.43
C ALA A 181 18.22 6.50 -0.12
N TRP A 182 17.58 7.67 -0.20
CA TRP A 182 17.23 8.47 0.97
C TRP A 182 16.30 7.73 1.94
N ILE A 183 15.33 6.96 1.44
CA ILE A 183 14.44 6.15 2.29
C ILE A 183 15.15 4.95 2.92
N SER A 184 16.12 4.37 2.21
CA SER A 184 16.80 3.14 2.63
C SER A 184 17.91 3.37 3.65
N ASP A 185 18.50 4.57 3.71
CA ASP A 185 19.67 4.87 4.58
C ASP A 185 19.33 4.93 6.09
N GLY A 186 18.06 4.72 6.46
CA GLY A 186 17.64 4.55 7.84
C GLY A 186 17.71 5.84 8.68
N GLN A 187 16.56 6.28 9.19
CA GLN A 187 16.46 7.25 10.30
C GLN A 187 16.78 8.74 10.07
N ASN A 188 16.89 9.27 8.86
CA ASN A 188 16.77 10.73 8.72
C ASN A 188 15.30 11.15 8.80
N ARG A 189 14.85 11.39 10.05
CA ARG A 189 13.81 12.37 10.35
C ARG A 189 13.99 13.56 9.42
N VAL A 190 12.89 13.97 8.80
CA VAL A 190 12.80 15.06 7.82
C VAL A 190 13.44 16.35 8.36
N GLU A 191 14.73 16.54 8.10
CA GLU A 191 15.47 17.80 8.25
C GLU A 191 16.58 17.84 7.18
N GLY A 192 16.68 18.95 6.44
CA GLY A 192 17.75 19.17 5.45
C GLY A 192 17.26 19.52 4.05
N SER A 193 17.95 20.47 3.39
CA SER A 193 17.44 21.40 2.36
C SER A 193 17.85 21.18 0.94
N ASP A 194 18.63 20.16 0.62
CA ASP A 194 19.29 20.14 -0.67
C ASP A 194 19.07 18.82 -1.39
N LEU A 195 18.35 18.96 -2.52
CA LEU A 195 18.21 18.08 -3.69
C LEU A 195 16.95 17.23 -3.81
N VAL A 196 16.30 17.37 -4.97
CA VAL A 196 15.11 16.68 -5.53
C VAL A 196 13.75 17.24 -5.11
N VAL A 197 13.36 18.43 -5.62
CA VAL A 197 11.99 19.02 -5.60
C VAL A 197 11.06 18.35 -4.57
N PHE A 198 11.47 18.48 -3.30
CA PHE A 198 10.83 17.81 -2.19
C PHE A 198 9.61 18.66 -1.83
N GLN A 199 8.40 18.08 -1.90
CA GLN A 199 7.18 18.71 -1.36
C GLN A 199 7.26 18.72 0.18
N ARG A 200 8.21 19.49 0.74
CA ARG A 200 8.53 19.59 2.18
C ARG A 200 7.29 19.81 3.04
N GLY A 201 6.31 20.55 2.53
CA GLY A 201 5.01 20.74 3.19
C GLY A 201 4.24 19.45 3.41
N ARG A 202 4.10 18.62 2.36
CA ARG A 202 3.33 17.36 2.40
C ARG A 202 4.03 16.28 3.22
N TRP A 203 5.33 16.10 3.08
CA TRP A 203 6.08 15.17 3.95
C TRP A 203 6.09 15.61 5.41
N GLY A 204 6.15 16.92 5.68
CA GLY A 204 5.93 17.45 7.02
C GLY A 204 4.54 17.12 7.57
N GLU A 205 3.50 17.08 6.72
CA GLU A 205 2.16 16.60 7.12
C GLU A 205 2.14 15.10 7.40
N ILE A 206 2.89 14.29 6.65
CA ILE A 206 3.04 12.84 6.90
C ILE A 206 3.65 12.61 8.28
N MET A 207 4.77 13.26 8.58
CA MET A 207 5.48 13.09 9.86
C MET A 207 4.74 13.66 11.08
N ARG A 208 3.76 14.54 10.88
CA ARG A 208 2.92 15.10 11.97
C ARG A 208 1.69 14.26 12.29
N ASN A 209 1.23 13.45 11.33
CA ASN A 209 0.03 12.61 11.46
C ASN A 209 0.36 11.13 11.71
N SER A 210 1.64 10.82 11.90
CA SER A 210 2.25 9.50 12.12
C SER A 210 2.63 9.26 13.56
#